data_AF-A0A497R4F8-F1
#
_entry.id   AF-A0A497R4F8-F1
#
_cell.length_a   1.000
_cell.length_b   1.000
_cell.length_c   1.000
_cell.angle_alpha   90.00
_cell.angle_beta   90.00
_cell.angle_gamma   90.00
#
_symmetry.space_group_name_H-M   'P 1'
#
loop_
_entity.id
_entity.type
_entity.pdbx_description
1 polymer ?
#
loop_
_entity_poly.entity_id
_entity_poly.type
_entity_poly.pdbx_seq_one_letter_code
_entity_poly.pdbx_strand_id
1 'polypeptide(L)'
;MPAWLLIEIAWELVSDARTVCSNIMFLYEEAMQICNFAIYLALNNKDYLAVRKIVSYLNEILLPEAEEFAMLWGYIAYPVNITFEAFYQAERKFVDTMLLILKSTEGEAEETTQSRKSG
;
A
#
# COMPACT_ATOMS: atom_id res chain seq x y z
N MET A 1 20.91 -29.80 -29.43
CA MET A 1 21.18 -28.51 -28.76
C MET A 1 22.18 -28.77 -27.65
N PRO A 2 23.27 -28.00 -27.52
CA PRO A 2 24.24 -28.24 -26.48
C PRO A 2 23.68 -27.85 -25.10
N ALA A 3 24.07 -28.58 -24.05
CA ALA A 3 23.52 -28.40 -22.70
C ALA A 3 23.76 -27.02 -22.09
N TRP A 4 24.88 -26.36 -22.45
CA TRP A 4 25.19 -25.00 -21.98
C TRP A 4 24.18 -23.96 -22.49
N LEU A 5 23.68 -24.12 -23.71
CA LEU A 5 22.69 -23.21 -24.29
C LEU A 5 21.33 -23.33 -23.58
N LEU A 6 20.95 -24.54 -23.14
CA LEU A 6 19.73 -24.73 -22.33
C LEU A 6 19.85 -24.06 -20.96
N ILE A 7 21.04 -24.07 -20.37
CA ILE A 7 21.33 -23.41 -19.09
C ILE A 7 21.24 -21.89 -19.25
N GLU A 8 21.79 -21.33 -20.32
CA GLU A 8 21.71 -19.88 -20.61
C GLU A 8 20.26 -19.43 -20.79
N ILE A 9 19.47 -20.14 -21.62
CA ILE A 9 18.04 -19.83 -21.83
C ILE A 9 17.27 -19.91 -20.51
N ALA A 10 17.53 -20.92 -19.68
CA ALA A 10 16.88 -21.05 -18.38
C ALA A 10 17.27 -19.90 -17.43
N TRP A 11 18.53 -19.48 -17.45
CA TRP A 11 19.00 -18.36 -16.63
C TRP A 11 18.39 -17.02 -17.06
N GLU A 12 18.35 -16.74 -18.37
CA GLU A 12 17.71 -15.53 -18.91
C GLU A 12 16.24 -15.45 -18.51
N LEU A 13 15.50 -16.56 -18.67
CA LEU A 13 14.08 -16.61 -18.29
C LEU A 13 13.86 -16.31 -16.80
N VAL A 14 14.70 -16.88 -15.92
CA VAL A 14 14.64 -16.62 -14.47
C VAL A 14 15.00 -15.17 -14.14
N SER A 15 16.01 -14.61 -14.81
CA SER A 15 16.43 -13.21 -14.63
C SER A 15 15.35 -12.22 -15.08
N ASP A 16 14.67 -12.50 -16.19
CA ASP A 16 13.58 -11.67 -16.69
C ASP A 16 12.36 -11.74 -15.76
N ALA A 17 11.98 -12.94 -15.32
CA ALA A 17 10.90 -13.11 -14.36
C ALA A 17 11.18 -12.36 -13.04
N ARG A 18 12.41 -12.45 -12.53
CA ARG A 18 12.87 -11.68 -11.37
C ARG A 18 12.72 -10.18 -11.58
N THR A 19 13.16 -9.67 -12.72
CA THR A 19 13.06 -8.23 -13.04
C THR A 19 11.61 -7.77 -13.09
N VAL A 20 10.72 -8.56 -13.70
CA VAL A 20 9.29 -8.25 -13.77
C VAL A 20 8.66 -8.23 -12.38
N CYS A 21 8.93 -9.24 -11.55
CA CYS A 21 8.39 -9.28 -10.19
C CYS A 21 8.87 -8.09 -9.34
N SER A 22 10.15 -7.73 -9.43
CA SER A 22 10.69 -6.53 -8.76
C SER A 22 10.00 -5.25 -9.21
N ASN A 23 9.74 -5.10 -10.51
CA ASN A 23 9.06 -3.92 -11.05
C ASN A 23 7.59 -3.84 -10.59
N ILE A 24 6.90 -4.97 -10.47
CA ILE A 24 5.52 -4.99 -9.96
C ILE A 24 5.49 -4.55 -8.48
N MET A 25 6.44 -5.01 -7.65
CA MET A 25 6.56 -4.52 -6.27
C MET A 25 6.76 -3.02 -6.21
N PHE A 26 7.67 -2.49 -7.03
CA PHE A 26 7.92 -1.06 -7.13
C PHE A 26 6.66 -0.28 -7.55
N LEU A 27 5.84 -0.80 -8.46
CA LEU A 27 4.59 -0.16 -8.86
C LEU A 27 3.57 -0.08 -7.71
N TYR A 28 3.46 -1.13 -6.89
CA TYR A 28 2.61 -1.08 -5.69
C TYR A 28 3.12 -0.06 -4.68
N GLU A 29 4.45 0.00 -4.47
CA GLU A 29 5.07 0.97 -3.57
C GLU A 29 4.78 2.42 -4.00
N GLU A 30 5.02 2.75 -5.27
CA GLU A 30 4.74 4.09 -5.82
C GLU A 30 3.25 4.43 -5.74
N ALA A 31 2.36 3.47 -6.03
CA ALA A 31 0.93 3.70 -5.93
C ALA A 31 0.49 4.06 -4.49
N MET A 32 1.03 3.36 -3.48
CA MET A 32 0.76 3.65 -2.07
C MET A 32 1.34 5.02 -1.66
N GLN A 33 2.57 5.32 -2.07
CA GLN A 33 3.20 6.62 -1.78
C GLN A 33 2.43 7.80 -2.40
N ILE A 34 1.87 7.63 -3.61
CA ILE A 34 0.99 8.62 -4.24
C ILE A 34 -0.29 8.82 -3.41
N CYS A 35 -0.91 7.74 -2.92
CA CYS A 35 -2.07 7.85 -2.03
C CYS A 35 -1.70 8.58 -0.72
N ASN A 36 -0.55 8.31 -0.13
CA ASN A 36 -0.08 8.98 1.08
C ASN A 36 0.14 10.48 0.87
N PHE A 37 0.71 10.85 -0.28
CA PHE A 37 0.82 12.26 -0.65
C PHE A 37 -0.54 12.93 -0.87
N ALA A 38 -1.49 12.22 -1.49
CA ALA A 38 -2.86 12.71 -1.65
C ALA A 38 -3.58 12.90 -0.31
N ILE A 39 -3.37 11.98 0.65
CA ILE A 39 -3.87 12.10 2.03
C ILE A 39 -3.29 13.35 2.69
N TYR A 40 -1.98 13.56 2.58
CA TYR A 40 -1.31 14.75 3.11
C TYR A 40 -1.93 16.06 2.56
N LEU A 41 -2.16 16.14 1.25
CA LEU A 41 -2.80 17.29 0.62
C LEU A 41 -4.24 17.48 1.10
N ALA A 42 -5.01 16.40 1.21
CA ALA A 42 -6.39 16.45 1.68
C ALA A 42 -6.50 16.89 3.15
N LEU A 43 -5.60 16.41 4.02
CA LEU A 43 -5.50 16.84 5.42
C LEU A 43 -5.20 18.34 5.54
N ASN A 44 -4.26 18.85 4.75
CA ASN A 44 -3.93 20.29 4.73
C ASN A 44 -5.13 21.16 4.32
N ASN A 45 -6.00 20.62 3.46
CA ASN A 45 -7.25 21.28 3.03
C ASN A 45 -8.44 21.02 3.96
N LYS A 46 -8.25 20.26 5.05
CA LYS A 46 -9.32 19.80 5.97
C LYS A 46 -10.43 19.02 5.26
N ASP A 47 -10.12 18.38 4.13
CA ASP A 47 -11.06 17.53 3.39
C ASP A 47 -11.01 16.10 3.94
N TYR A 48 -11.63 15.90 5.09
CA TYR A 48 -11.67 14.59 5.77
C TYR A 48 -12.46 13.53 4.99
N LEU A 49 -13.36 13.95 4.08
CA LEU A 49 -14.09 13.02 3.23
C LEU A 49 -13.16 12.42 2.17
N ALA A 50 -12.31 13.23 1.54
CA ALA A 50 -11.28 12.75 0.62
C ALA A 50 -10.27 11.85 1.33
N VAL A 51 -9.78 12.26 2.52
CA VAL A 51 -8.88 11.42 3.33
C VAL A 51 -9.50 10.04 3.58
N ARG A 52 -10.76 9.98 4.01
CA ARG A 52 -11.46 8.70 4.24
C ARG A 52 -11.52 7.83 3.00
N LYS A 53 -11.89 8.40 1.85
CA LYS A 53 -11.98 7.65 0.59
C LYS A 53 -10.64 7.04 0.21
N ILE A 54 -9.55 7.82 0.34
CA ILE A 54 -8.21 7.36 -0.03
C ILE A 54 -7.72 6.30 0.95
N VAL A 55 -7.89 6.51 2.27
CA VAL A 55 -7.50 5.54 3.30
C VAL A 55 -8.28 4.24 3.17
N SER A 56 -9.58 4.29 2.88
CA SER A 56 -10.39 3.10 2.59
C SER A 56 -9.89 2.37 1.34
N TYR A 57 -9.59 3.09 0.25
CA TYR A 57 -9.01 2.48 -0.95
C TYR A 57 -7.68 1.78 -0.67
N LEU A 58 -6.79 2.42 0.09
CA LEU A 58 -5.53 1.80 0.54
C LEU A 58 -5.79 0.52 1.33
N ASN A 59 -6.68 0.57 2.33
CA ASN A 59 -6.92 -0.54 3.26
C ASN A 59 -7.63 -1.74 2.62
N GLU A 60 -8.62 -1.46 1.77
CA GLU A 60 -9.57 -2.46 1.27
C GLU A 60 -9.14 -3.05 -0.07
N ILE A 61 -8.28 -2.37 -0.83
CA ILE A 61 -7.89 -2.75 -2.19
C ILE A 61 -6.37 -2.84 -2.31
N LEU A 62 -5.67 -1.71 -2.22
CA LEU A 62 -4.27 -1.66 -2.65
C LEU A 62 -3.31 -2.45 -1.74
N LEU A 63 -3.48 -2.37 -0.42
CA LEU A 63 -2.66 -3.14 0.54
C LEU A 63 -2.90 -4.66 0.41
N PRO A 64 -4.15 -5.16 0.44
CA PRO A 64 -4.42 -6.57 0.23
C PRO A 64 -3.85 -7.12 -1.08
N GLU A 65 -4.00 -6.40 -2.20
CA GLU A 65 -3.48 -6.84 -3.50
C GLU A 65 -1.95 -6.92 -3.52
N ALA A 66 -1.27 -5.94 -2.92
CA ALA A 66 0.18 -5.95 -2.78
C ALA A 66 0.70 -7.08 -1.88
N GLU A 67 0.02 -7.33 -0.76
CA GLU A 67 0.33 -8.43 0.17
C GLU A 67 0.15 -9.79 -0.52
N GLU A 68 -0.94 -9.99 -1.26
CA GLU A 68 -1.19 -11.21 -2.02
C GLU A 68 -0.13 -11.44 -3.09
N PHE A 69 0.24 -10.39 -3.84
CA PHE A 69 1.32 -10.47 -4.82
C PHE A 69 2.65 -10.86 -4.18
N ALA A 70 3.02 -10.22 -3.07
CA ALA A 70 4.25 -10.52 -2.34
C ALA A 70 4.27 -11.96 -1.83
N MET A 71 3.14 -12.47 -1.33
CA MET A 71 3.01 -13.83 -0.84
C MET A 71 3.16 -14.87 -1.96
N LEU A 72 2.52 -14.65 -3.12
CA LEU A 72 2.50 -15.62 -4.22
C LEU A 72 3.78 -15.59 -5.06
N TRP A 73 4.27 -14.38 -5.37
CA TRP A 73 5.31 -14.18 -6.37
C TRP A 73 6.57 -13.54 -5.81
N GLY A 74 6.55 -13.08 -4.56
CA GLY A 74 7.60 -12.22 -4.06
C GLY A 74 8.97 -12.88 -3.95
N TYR A 75 9.03 -14.17 -3.65
CA TYR A 75 10.30 -14.90 -3.56
C TYR A 75 11.13 -14.85 -4.87
N ILE A 76 10.48 -14.69 -6.02
CA ILE A 76 11.14 -14.58 -7.34
C ILE A 76 11.98 -13.29 -7.41
N ALA A 77 11.55 -12.24 -6.72
CA ALA A 77 12.21 -10.93 -6.67
C ALA A 77 13.33 -10.83 -5.61
N TYR A 78 13.72 -11.91 -4.93
CA TYR A 78 14.73 -11.86 -3.86
C TYR A 78 16.02 -11.12 -4.29
N PRO A 79 16.52 -10.11 -3.55
CA PRO A 79 16.13 -9.73 -2.19
C PRO A 79 15.11 -8.60 -2.09
N VAL A 80 14.60 -8.07 -3.21
CA VAL A 80 13.68 -6.91 -3.23
C VAL A 80 12.40 -7.18 -2.43
N ASN A 81 11.96 -8.43 -2.38
CA ASN A 81 10.80 -8.83 -1.59
C ASN A 81 10.93 -8.54 -0.10
N ILE A 82 12.15 -8.56 0.45
CA ILE A 82 12.39 -8.26 1.88
C ILE A 82 12.11 -6.79 2.16
N THR A 83 12.60 -5.90 1.29
CA THR A 83 12.37 -4.47 1.44
C THR A 83 10.91 -4.11 1.18
N PHE A 84 10.29 -4.77 0.20
CA PHE A 84 8.86 -4.60 -0.08
C PHE A 84 7.97 -5.07 1.08
N GLU A 85 8.35 -6.17 1.75
CA GLU A 85 7.66 -6.64 2.95
C GLU A 85 7.73 -5.65 4.10
N ALA A 86 8.92 -5.10 4.37
CA ALA A 86 9.05 -4.04 5.36
C ALA A 86 8.21 -2.80 5.01
N PHE A 87 8.10 -2.47 3.71
CA PHE A 87 7.31 -1.35 3.22
C PHE A 87 5.81 -1.55 3.47
N TYR A 88 5.18 -2.62 2.98
CA TYR A 88 3.72 -2.78 3.15
C TYR A 88 3.32 -2.96 4.63
N GLN A 89 4.20 -3.51 5.47
CA GLN A 89 3.99 -3.56 6.92
C GLN A 89 4.01 -2.17 7.57
N ALA A 90 4.86 -1.26 7.09
CA ALA A 90 4.86 0.13 7.52
C ALA A 90 3.58 0.84 7.04
N GLU A 91 3.16 0.57 5.82
CA GLU A 91 1.94 1.12 5.22
C GLU A 91 0.67 0.68 5.97
N ARG A 92 0.58 -0.58 6.40
CA ARG A 92 -0.50 -1.06 7.30
C ARG A 92 -0.62 -0.20 8.55
N LYS A 93 0.51 0.06 9.23
CA LYS A 93 0.52 0.88 10.45
C LYS A 93 0.09 2.31 10.16
N PHE A 94 0.48 2.86 9.01
CA PHE A 94 0.05 4.18 8.57
C PHE A 94 -1.48 4.22 8.39
N VAL A 95 -2.03 3.27 7.64
CA VAL A 95 -3.48 3.15 7.41
C VAL A 95 -4.26 3.00 8.72
N ASP A 96 -3.80 2.13 9.63
CA ASP A 96 -4.42 1.94 10.95
C ASP A 96 -4.44 3.25 11.75
N THR A 97 -3.33 3.98 11.74
CA THR A 97 -3.22 5.29 12.41
C THR A 97 -4.21 6.30 11.82
N MET A 98 -4.32 6.35 10.50
CA MET A 98 -5.24 7.25 9.81
C MET A 98 -6.70 6.92 10.11
N LEU A 99 -7.06 5.63 10.17
CA LEU A 99 -8.42 5.20 10.54
C LEU A 99 -8.77 5.58 11.99
N LEU A 100 -7.81 5.51 12.91
CA LEU A 100 -8.00 5.96 14.29
C LEU A 100 -8.25 7.47 14.36
N ILE A 101 -7.47 8.27 13.64
CA ILE A 101 -7.63 9.74 13.57
C ILE A 101 -9.00 10.10 12.98
N LEU A 102 -9.44 9.40 11.93
CA LEU A 102 -10.75 9.64 11.32
C LEU A 102 -11.91 9.34 12.28
N LYS A 103 -11.80 8.27 13.08
CA LYS A 103 -12.80 7.90 14.10
C LYS A 103 -12.85 8.90 15.26
N SER A 104 -11.71 9.40 15.72
CA SER A 104 -11.71 10.41 16.80
C SER A 104 -12.36 11.73 16.36
N THR A 105 -12.14 12.12 15.09
CA THR A 105 -12.74 13.31 14.50
C THR A 105 -14.28 13.22 14.41
N GLU A 106 -14.84 12.01 14.23
CA GLU A 106 -16.29 11.80 14.23
C GLU A 106 -16.90 11.94 15.63
N GLY A 107 -16.25 11.40 16.67
CA GLY A 107 -16.72 11.51 18.06
C GLY A 107 -16.83 12.96 18.54
N GLU A 108 -15.86 13.81 18.17
CA GLU A 108 -15.87 15.25 18.50
C GLU A 108 -17.02 16.00 17.79
N ALA A 109 -17.38 15.60 16.58
CA ALA A 109 -18.49 16.19 15.81
C ALA A 109 -19.87 15.81 16.39
N GLU A 110 -20.01 14.62 16.96
CA GLU A 110 -21.25 14.16 17.59
C GLU A 110 -21.49 14.84 18.95
N GLU A 111 -20.45 15.01 19.78
CA GLU A 111 -20.54 15.69 21.07
C GLU A 111 -20.91 17.19 20.93
N THR A 112 -20.30 17.89 19.97
CA THR A 112 -20.63 19.29 19.68
C THR A 112 -22.04 19.49 19.15
N THR A 113 -22.58 18.50 18.43
CA THR A 113 -23.95 18.54 17.89
C THR A 113 -24.99 18.24 18.97
N GLN A 114 -24.69 17.35 19.93
CA GLN A 114 -25.57 17.09 21.08
C GLN A 114 -25.61 18.28 22.06
N SER A 115 -24.47 18.92 22.35
CA SER A 115 -24.41 20.11 23.21
C SER A 115 -25.24 21.30 22.68
N ARG A 116 -25.36 21.45 21.36
CA ARG A 116 -26.19 22.50 20.73
C ARG A 116 -27.70 22.20 20.72
N LYS A 117 -28.12 20.95 20.94
CA LYS A 117 -29.53 20.56 20.98
C LYS A 117 -30.12 20.56 22.41
N SER A 118 -29.27 20.65 23.43
CA SER A 118 -29.64 20.59 24.84
C SER A 118 -29.52 21.93 25.60
N GLY A 119 -29.23 23.03 24.90
CA GLY A 119 -29.29 24.41 25.40
C GLY A 119 -30.29 25.25 24.63
#